data_AF-A0A1G9VMC6-F1
#
_entry.id   AF-A0A1G9VMC6-F1
#
_cell.length_a   1.000
_cell.length_b   1.000
_cell.length_c   1.000
_cell.angle_alpha   90.00
_cell.angle_beta   90.00
_cell.angle_gamma   90.00
#
_symmetry.space_group_name_H-M   'P 1'
#
loop_
_entity.id
_entity.type
_entity.pdbx_description
1 polymer ?
#
loop_
_entity_poly.entity_id
_entity_poly.type
_entity_poly.pdbx_seq_one_letter_code
_entity_poly.pdbx_strand_id
1 'polypeptide(L)' 'MEGLGIINQTRAFRRHVIPLIDAGLAERTIPDRPTSGHQRYRITDAGRAYLSTLTGDAE' A
#
# COMPACT_ATOMS: atom_id res chain seq x y z
N MET A 1 0.88 6.93 -15.30
CA MET A 1 1.96 6.08 -14.73
C MET A 1 3.01 5.77 -15.80
N GLU A 2 3.45 6.79 -16.53
CA GLU A 2 4.37 6.64 -17.68
C GLU A 2 5.76 7.25 -17.39
N GLY A 3 5.87 8.06 -16.32
CA GLY A 3 7.11 8.73 -15.94
C GLY A 3 8.02 7.99 -14.96
N LEU A 4 7.70 6.75 -14.54
CA LEU A 4 8.48 6.01 -13.53
C LEU A 4 9.25 4.78 -14.08
N GLY A 5 9.11 4.43 -15.36
CA GLY A 5 9.81 3.27 -15.94
C GLY A 5 9.42 1.91 -15.34
N ILE A 6 8.34 1.83 -14.55
CA ILE A 6 7.88 0.61 -13.91
C ILE A 6 7.08 -0.22 -14.91
N ILE A 7 7.79 -1.07 -15.65
CA ILE A 7 7.26 -1.97 -16.69
C ILE A 7 6.39 -3.12 -16.13
N ASN A 8 6.40 -3.37 -14.82
CA ASN A 8 5.63 -4.46 -14.20
C ASN A 8 4.96 -4.03 -12.89
N GLN A 9 3.92 -3.21 -13.00
CA GLN A 9 3.11 -2.78 -11.85
C GLN A 9 2.58 -3.96 -11.04
N THR A 10 2.22 -5.08 -11.67
CA THR A 10 1.73 -6.28 -10.98
C THR A 10 2.78 -6.90 -10.05
N ARG A 11 4.05 -6.97 -10.47
CA ARG A 11 5.12 -7.57 -9.64
C ARG A 11 5.49 -6.65 -8.47
N ALA A 12 5.59 -5.35 -8.73
CA ALA A 12 5.83 -4.35 -7.68
C ALA A 12 4.68 -4.34 -6.66
N PHE A 13 3.43 -4.39 -7.15
CA PHE A 13 2.24 -4.50 -6.32
C PHE A 13 2.26 -5.73 -5.42
N ARG A 14 2.50 -6.92 -5.99
CA ARG A 14 2.57 -8.17 -5.22
C ARG A 14 3.70 -8.17 -4.19
N ARG A 15 4.84 -7.57 -4.51
CA ARG A 15 6.02 -7.55 -3.64
C ARG A 15 5.88 -6.56 -2.47
N HIS A 16 5.23 -5.42 -2.69
CA HIS A 16 5.26 -4.31 -1.74
C HIS A 16 3.90 -3.98 -1.12
N VAL A 17 2.80 -4.15 -1.85
CA VAL A 17 1.48 -3.70 -1.39
C VAL A 17 0.69 -4.85 -0.76
N ILE A 18 0.72 -6.06 -1.35
CA ILE A 18 0.01 -7.22 -0.79
C ILE A 18 0.44 -7.52 0.66
N PRO A 19 1.74 -7.59 1.00
CA PRO A 19 2.15 -7.87 2.38
C PRO A 19 1.65 -6.83 3.38
N LEU A 20 1.53 -5.56 2.97
CA LEU A 20 1.00 -4.49 3.84
C LEU A 20 -0.50 -4.62 4.06
N ILE A 21 -1.23 -5.10 3.05
CA ILE A 21 -2.67 -5.40 3.17
C ILE A 21 -2.88 -6.61 4.06
N ASP A 22 -2.12 -7.67 3.85
CA ASP A 22 -2.22 -8.91 4.63
C ASP A 22 -1.84 -8.67 6.10
N ALA A 23 -0.89 -7.76 6.36
CA ALA A 23 -0.53 -7.32 7.71
C ALA A 23 -1.50 -6.28 8.32
N GLY A 24 -2.54 -5.86 7.59
CA GLY A 24 -3.52 -4.87 8.06
C GLY A 24 -2.99 -3.45 8.18
N LEU A 25 -1.82 -3.15 7.61
CA LEU A 25 -1.17 -1.83 7.63
C LEU A 25 -1.66 -0.91 6.50
N ALA A 26 -2.18 -1.51 5.43
CA ALA A 26 -2.82 -0.83 4.32
C ALA A 26 -4.12 -1.51 3.93
N GLU A 27 -5.02 -0.80 3.24
CA GLU A 27 -6.27 -1.38 2.77
C GLU A 27 -6.72 -0.82 1.43
N ARG A 28 -7.61 -1.57 0.77
CA ARG A 28 -8.24 -1.20 -0.50
C ARG A 28 -9.35 -0.17 -0.27
N THR A 29 -9.41 0.87 -1.09
CA THR A 29 -10.52 1.83 -1.06
C THR A 29 -11.78 1.30 -1.77
N ILE A 30 -11.62 0.35 -2.70
CA ILE A 30 -12.70 -0.33 -3.42
C ILE A 30 -12.59 -1.85 -3.16
N PRO A 31 -12.97 -2.35 -1.98
CA PRO A 31 -12.82 -3.77 -1.64
C PRO A 31 -13.64 -4.69 -2.56
N ASP A 32 -14.80 -4.24 -3.01
CA ASP A 32 -15.74 -5.03 -3.82
C ASP A 32 -15.26 -5.28 -5.26
N ARG A 33 -14.30 -4.48 -5.75
CA ARG A 33 -13.75 -4.60 -7.11
C ARG A 33 -12.22 -4.56 -7.08
N PRO A 34 -11.57 -5.63 -6.59
CA PRO A 34 -10.13 -5.64 -6.33
C PRO A 34 -9.25 -5.50 -7.58
N THR A 35 -9.80 -5.78 -8.76
CA THR A 35 -9.13 -5.65 -10.07
C THR A 35 -9.45 -4.33 -10.78
N SER A 36 -10.15 -3.41 -10.13
CA SER A 36 -10.52 -2.11 -10.71
C SER A 36 -9.29 -1.29 -11.09
N GLY A 37 -9.29 -0.68 -12.29
CA GLY A 37 -8.26 0.28 -12.70
C GLY A 37 -8.23 1.55 -11.85
N HIS A 38 -9.31 1.86 -11.14
CA HIS A 38 -9.40 2.98 -10.20
C HIS A 38 -9.10 2.58 -8.74
N GLN A 39 -8.61 1.36 -8.53
CA GLN A 39 -8.23 0.89 -7.21
C GLN A 39 -7.17 1.82 -6.60
N ARG A 40 -7.43 2.30 -5.39
CA ARG A 40 -6.47 3.01 -4.56
C ARG A 40 -6.25 2.26 -3.26
N TYR A 41 -5.19 2.64 -2.56
CA TYR A 41 -4.79 2.06 -1.29
C TYR A 41 -4.59 3.18 -0.28
N ARG A 42 -4.99 2.96 0.97
CA ARG A 42 -4.77 3.89 2.07
C ARG A 42 -4.09 3.18 3.24
N ILE A 43 -3.32 3.92 4.00
CA ILE A 43 -2.73 3.45 5.26
C ILE A 43 -3.81 3.41 6.34
N THR A 44 -3.88 2.30 7.07
CA THR A 44 -4.79 2.11 8.21
C THR A 44 -4.25 2.77 9.47
N ASP A 45 -5.05 2.83 10.52
CA ASP A 45 -4.58 3.35 11.81
C ASP A 45 -3.43 2.50 12.39
N ALA A 46 -3.51 1.17 12.21
CA ALA A 46 -2.42 0.26 12.55
C ALA A 46 -1.14 0.56 11.74
N GLY A 47 -1.29 0.86 10.45
CA GLY A 47 -0.18 1.29 9.60
C GLY A 47 0.44 2.61 10.04
N ARG A 48 -0.36 3.59 10.49
CA ARG A 48 0.15 4.86 11.04
C ARG A 48 0.90 4.65 12.34
N ALA A 49 0.36 3.83 13.24
CA ALA A 49 1.05 3.48 14.48
C ALA A 49 2.40 2.78 14.19
N TYR A 50 2.42 1.83 13.26
CA TYR A 50 3.64 1.16 12.83
C TYR A 50 4.67 2.15 12.25
N LEU A 51 4.25 3.07 11.39
CA LEU A 51 5.12 4.12 10.86
C LEU A 51 5.66 5.04 11.96
N SER A 52 4.84 5.38 12.96
CA SER A 52 5.29 6.16 14.11
C SER A 52 6.38 5.45 14.90
N THR A 53 6.32 4.11 15.03
CA THR A 53 7.38 3.33 15.68
C THR A 53 8.64 3.22 14.83
N LEU A 54 8.50 3.19 13.50
CA LEU A 54 9.61 3.06 12.56
C LEU A 54 10.36 4.38 12.37
N THR A 55 9.62 5.49 12.36
CA THR A 55 10.18 6.84 12.29
C THR A 55 10.68 7.35 13.63
N GLY A 56 10.67 6.47 14.66
CA GLY A 56 10.82 6.74 16.08
C GLY A 56 11.55 8.03 16.33
N ASP A 57 10.86 9.01 16.90
CA ASP A 57 11.51 10.22 17.37
C ASP A 57 12.40 10.88 16.29
N ALA A 58 11.78 11.26 15.17
CA ALA A 58 12.34 12.32 14.33
C ALA A 58 12.20 13.66 15.08
N GLU A 59 12.91 13.78 16.20
CA GLU A 59 13.27 15.05 16.83
C GLU A 59 14.59 15.55 16.23
#